data_AF-A0A1W9RGG6-F1
#
_entry.id   AF-A0A1W9RGG6-F1
#
_cell.length_a   1.000
_cell.length_b   1.000
_cell.length_c   1.000
_cell.angle_alpha   90.00
_cell.angle_beta   90.00
_cell.angle_gamma   90.00
#
_symmetry.space_group_name_H-M   'P 1'
#
loop_
_entity.id
_entity.type
_entity.pdbx_description
1 polymer ?
#
loop_
_entity_poly.entity_id
_entity_poly.type
_entity_poly.pdbx_seq_one_letter_code
_entity_poly.pdbx_strand_id
1 'polypeptide(L)'
;MNQKSNSAFGIRRSAFSSSSIVLLLSAVRYPLISAFCLLFLAGCNDLFFNPTQIGRFRPVPAVNVILDSLGVAEEAPSAWDGAEDPKPADCIVTETDYRFGPGDTVRIYVFELFQEGVPFTNDYTVTETGKISIPEIGVVEAAGLTETQLEEEIRQILSPSVLRDPLVSVTLLGSQHRVFSILGDAVPAPGRYGIPRYDYRLTDALATAGGISQFNVSYIYVS
;
A
#
# COMPACT_ATOMS: atom_id res chain seq x y z
N MET A 1 44.08 -33.73 72.32
CA MET A 1 44.37 -35.07 72.89
C MET A 1 43.25 -36.01 72.45
N ASN A 2 43.52 -36.99 71.58
CA ASN A 2 43.88 -38.38 71.96
C ASN A 2 42.78 -38.99 72.88
N GLN A 3 42.13 -40.12 72.62
CA GLN A 3 42.47 -41.32 71.87
C GLN A 3 41.22 -42.17 71.58
N LYS A 4 41.34 -43.04 70.56
CA LYS A 4 40.86 -44.44 70.48
C LYS A 4 40.30 -45.04 71.78
N SER A 5 39.26 -45.87 71.66
CA SER A 5 39.34 -47.30 72.01
C SER A 5 38.04 -48.04 71.70
N ASN A 6 38.13 -49.04 70.82
CA ASN A 6 37.17 -50.13 70.69
C ASN A 6 37.38 -51.15 71.83
N SER A 7 36.31 -51.66 72.41
CA SER A 7 36.27 -52.95 73.13
C SER A 7 34.85 -53.51 73.04
N ALA A 8 34.60 -54.55 72.24
CA ALA A 8 34.83 -55.97 72.52
C ALA A 8 33.85 -56.57 73.54
N PHE A 9 32.84 -57.24 72.97
CA PHE A 9 32.35 -58.59 73.28
C PHE A 9 31.93 -58.94 74.73
N GLY A 10 30.65 -59.30 74.87
CA GLY A 10 30.13 -59.96 76.07
C GLY A 10 28.73 -60.52 75.84
N ILE A 11 28.61 -61.59 75.04
CA ILE A 11 27.34 -62.34 74.93
C ILE A 11 27.28 -63.33 76.09
N ARG A 12 26.50 -63.03 77.13
CA ARG A 12 26.02 -64.01 78.11
C ARG A 12 24.60 -64.42 77.76
N ARG A 13 24.43 -65.69 77.36
CA ARG A 13 23.11 -66.33 77.22
C ARG A 13 22.57 -66.64 78.62
N SER A 14 21.41 -66.10 78.96
CA SER A 14 20.56 -66.61 80.03
C SER A 14 19.28 -67.18 79.40
N ALA A 15 19.08 -68.48 79.63
CA ALA A 15 17.89 -69.20 79.21
C ALA A 15 16.66 -68.63 79.92
N PHE A 16 15.65 -68.23 79.15
CA PHE A 16 14.40 -67.67 79.66
C PHE A 16 13.24 -68.64 79.41
N SER A 17 12.50 -68.83 80.50
CA SER A 17 11.44 -69.81 80.72
C SER A 17 10.25 -69.71 79.76
N SER A 18 9.69 -70.88 79.44
CA SER A 18 8.66 -71.22 78.45
C SER A 18 7.34 -70.46 78.57
N SER A 19 7.09 -69.76 79.67
CA SER A 19 5.83 -69.05 79.93
C SER A 19 5.74 -67.67 79.26
N SER A 20 6.86 -67.11 78.75
CA SER A 20 6.89 -65.76 78.15
C SER A 20 6.51 -65.74 76.66
N ILE A 21 6.48 -66.90 75.99
CA ILE A 21 6.26 -67.01 74.53
C ILE A 21 4.79 -66.88 74.15
N VAL A 22 3.86 -67.31 75.01
CA VAL A 22 2.43 -67.38 74.68
C VAL A 22 1.77 -66.00 74.62
N LEU A 23 2.23 -65.04 75.44
CA LEU A 23 1.70 -63.67 75.46
C LEU A 23 2.19 -62.79 74.29
N LEU A 24 3.34 -63.11 73.69
CA LEU A 24 3.89 -62.38 72.54
C LEU A 24 3.19 -62.70 71.22
N LEU A 25 2.59 -63.88 71.10
CA LEU A 25 1.90 -64.34 69.87
C LEU A 25 0.50 -63.72 69.68
N SER A 26 -0.18 -63.28 70.75
CA SER A 26 -1.50 -62.64 70.66
C SER A 26 -1.43 -61.14 70.39
N ALA A 27 -0.36 -60.46 70.81
CA ALA A 27 -0.19 -59.01 70.62
C ALA A 27 0.14 -58.61 69.17
N VAL A 28 0.70 -59.51 68.37
CA VAL A 28 1.12 -59.26 66.97
C VAL A 28 0.02 -59.57 65.95
N ARG A 29 -0.95 -60.43 66.29
CA ARG A 29 -2.01 -60.88 65.37
C ARG A 29 -3.05 -59.82 65.03
N TYR A 30 -3.46 -59.01 66.01
CA TYR A 30 -4.53 -58.03 65.82
C TYR A 30 -4.15 -56.82 64.92
N PRO A 31 -2.95 -56.21 65.01
CA PRO A 31 -2.59 -55.09 64.12
C PRO A 31 -2.30 -55.52 62.67
N LEU A 32 -1.87 -56.76 62.45
CA LEU A 32 -1.62 -57.32 61.11
C LEU A 32 -2.91 -57.58 60.33
N ILE A 33 -3.97 -58.01 61.02
CA ILE A 33 -5.28 -58.28 60.41
C ILE A 33 -6.02 -56.99 60.08
N SER A 34 -5.91 -55.93 60.90
CA SER A 34 -6.55 -54.64 60.59
C SER A 34 -5.87 -53.91 59.43
N ALA A 35 -4.54 -53.96 59.34
CA ALA A 35 -3.79 -53.40 58.21
C ALA A 35 -4.09 -54.12 56.89
N PHE A 36 -4.29 -55.45 56.93
CA PHE A 36 -4.66 -56.23 55.74
C PHE A 36 -6.09 -55.94 55.25
N CYS A 37 -7.02 -55.64 56.15
CA CYS A 37 -8.41 -55.32 55.80
C CYS A 37 -8.55 -53.94 55.12
N LEU A 38 -7.73 -52.95 55.49
CA LEU A 38 -7.72 -51.62 54.88
C LEU A 38 -7.13 -51.60 53.45
N LEU A 39 -6.28 -52.59 53.12
CA LEU A 39 -5.75 -52.77 51.76
C LEU A 39 -6.81 -53.28 50.76
N PHE A 40 -7.86 -53.95 51.23
CA PHE A 40 -8.93 -54.47 50.36
C PHE A 40 -10.07 -53.48 50.07
N LEU A 41 -10.16 -52.37 50.80
CA LEU A 41 -11.20 -51.34 50.60
C LEU A 41 -10.78 -50.21 49.66
N ALA A 42 -9.50 -50.12 49.29
CA ALA A 42 -8.98 -49.12 48.38
C ALA A 42 -8.65 -49.74 47.01
N GLY A 43 -9.66 -50.12 46.22
CA GLY A 43 -9.34 -50.68 44.90
C GLY A 43 -10.47 -51.16 44.00
N CYS A 44 -11.47 -50.32 43.73
CA CYS A 44 -12.24 -50.43 42.48
C CYS A 44 -12.26 -49.06 41.80
N ASN A 45 -11.24 -48.79 40.98
CA ASN A 45 -11.29 -47.76 39.96
C ASN A 45 -11.04 -48.46 38.61
N ASP A 46 -12.01 -48.42 37.70
CA ASP A 46 -12.03 -49.13 36.41
C ASP A 46 -10.99 -48.63 35.38
N LEU A 47 -10.01 -47.82 35.81
CA LEU A 47 -8.99 -47.25 34.94
C LEU A 47 -7.93 -48.26 34.49
N PHE A 48 -7.69 -49.35 35.23
CA PHE A 48 -6.58 -50.26 34.93
C PHE A 48 -6.92 -51.31 33.85
N PHE A 49 -8.20 -51.62 33.64
CA PHE A 49 -8.66 -52.64 32.68
C PHE A 49 -9.76 -52.12 31.74
N ASN A 50 -9.65 -50.88 31.26
CA ASN A 50 -10.51 -50.40 30.18
C ASN A 50 -9.84 -50.63 28.81
N PRO A 51 -10.27 -51.64 28.02
CA PRO A 51 -9.63 -52.00 26.75
C PRO A 51 -9.79 -50.94 25.65
N THR A 52 -10.56 -49.87 25.88
CA THR A 52 -10.73 -48.76 24.92
C THR A 52 -9.69 -47.65 25.05
N GLN A 53 -8.90 -47.60 26.14
CA GLN A 53 -7.83 -46.61 26.33
C GLN A 53 -6.45 -47.28 26.34
N ILE A 54 -6.00 -47.70 25.15
CA ILE A 54 -4.60 -48.10 24.91
C ILE A 54 -3.71 -46.84 24.87
N GLY A 55 -3.30 -46.36 26.05
CA GLY A 55 -2.29 -45.32 26.18
C GLY A 55 -2.72 -44.11 27.02
N ARG A 56 -1.76 -43.28 27.39
CA ARG A 56 -1.94 -42.10 28.26
C ARG A 56 -2.29 -40.85 27.45
N PHE A 57 -3.31 -40.94 26.57
CA PHE A 57 -3.75 -39.82 25.75
C PHE A 57 -4.72 -38.94 26.56
N ARG A 58 -4.39 -37.66 26.70
CA ARG A 58 -5.38 -36.68 27.19
C ARG A 58 -6.39 -36.46 26.06
N PRO A 59 -7.71 -36.49 26.32
CA PRO A 59 -8.69 -36.14 25.31
C PRO A 59 -8.50 -34.66 24.98
N VAL A 60 -7.84 -34.39 23.86
CA VAL A 60 -7.88 -33.06 23.25
C VAL A 60 -9.24 -32.97 22.55
N PRO A 61 -10.09 -31.97 22.85
CA PRO A 61 -11.32 -31.82 22.09
C PRO A 61 -10.95 -31.59 20.63
N ALA A 62 -11.47 -32.42 19.74
CA ALA A 62 -11.35 -32.22 18.30
C ALA A 62 -12.26 -31.05 17.91
N VAL A 63 -11.81 -29.83 18.20
CA VAL A 63 -12.43 -28.62 17.67
C VAL A 63 -11.85 -28.43 16.28
N ASN A 64 -12.67 -28.67 15.25
CA ASN A 64 -12.34 -28.17 13.93
C ASN A 64 -12.41 -26.66 14.02
N VAL A 65 -11.25 -26.01 14.04
CA VAL A 65 -11.16 -24.57 13.87
C VAL A 65 -11.59 -24.31 12.43
N ILE A 66 -12.84 -23.89 12.24
CA ILE A 66 -13.27 -23.30 10.99
C ILE A 66 -12.57 -21.94 10.97
N LEU A 67 -11.49 -21.83 10.19
CA LEU A 67 -10.89 -20.52 9.95
C LEU A 67 -11.86 -19.73 9.07
N ASP A 68 -12.26 -18.54 9.53
CA ASP A 68 -13.13 -17.63 8.76
C ASP A 68 -12.45 -17.13 7.48
N SER A 69 -11.12 -17.19 7.41
CA SER A 69 -10.37 -17.00 6.18
C SER A 69 -9.27 -18.06 6.02
N LEU A 70 -9.23 -18.67 4.84
CA LEU A 70 -8.08 -19.45 4.42
C LEU A 70 -7.01 -18.46 4.00
N GLY A 71 -5.80 -18.57 4.54
CA GLY A 71 -4.65 -17.72 4.23
C GLY A 71 -4.08 -17.93 2.82
N VAL A 72 -4.94 -17.88 1.80
CA VAL A 72 -4.56 -17.70 0.41
C VAL A 72 -4.72 -16.21 0.17
N ALA A 73 -3.61 -15.49 0.35
CA ALA A 73 -3.40 -14.07 0.05
C ALA A 73 -4.66 -13.30 -0.37
N GLU A 74 -5.26 -12.56 0.55
CA GLU A 74 -6.00 -11.36 0.16
C GLU A 74 -4.99 -10.45 -0.54
N GLU A 75 -4.88 -10.59 -1.85
CA GLU A 75 -4.15 -9.65 -2.70
C GLU A 75 -4.79 -8.29 -2.43
N ALA A 76 -4.01 -7.35 -1.90
CA ALA A 76 -4.52 -6.01 -1.65
C ALA A 76 -5.24 -5.54 -2.92
N PRO A 77 -6.46 -4.96 -2.83
CA PRO A 77 -7.18 -4.51 -4.00
C PRO A 77 -6.22 -3.67 -4.83
N SER A 78 -6.09 -4.01 -6.12
CA SER A 78 -5.13 -3.32 -6.95
C SER A 78 -5.54 -1.85 -6.97
N ALA A 79 -4.58 -0.93 -6.98
CA ALA A 79 -4.88 0.50 -7.02
C ALA A 79 -5.69 0.90 -8.28
N TRP A 80 -5.89 -0.03 -9.21
CA TRP A 80 -6.56 0.14 -10.49
C TRP A 80 -7.70 -0.88 -10.67
N ASP A 81 -8.33 -1.33 -9.58
CA ASP A 81 -9.53 -2.16 -9.62
C ASP A 81 -10.63 -1.43 -10.42
N GLY A 82 -11.01 -2.02 -11.57
CA GLY A 82 -11.93 -1.40 -12.52
C GLY A 82 -11.28 -0.85 -13.80
N ALA A 83 -9.97 -1.06 -13.99
CA ALA A 83 -9.33 -0.80 -15.28
C ALA A 83 -9.97 -1.69 -16.38
N GLU A 84 -10.34 -1.06 -17.49
CA GLU A 84 -10.82 -1.73 -18.70
C GLU A 84 -9.73 -1.67 -19.78
N ASP A 85 -9.74 -2.65 -20.68
CA ASP A 85 -8.88 -2.59 -21.88
C ASP A 85 -9.26 -1.38 -22.76
N PRO A 86 -8.29 -0.75 -23.44
CA PRO A 86 -8.55 0.40 -24.29
C PRO A 86 -9.52 0.03 -25.41
N LYS A 87 -10.56 0.84 -25.59
CA LYS A 87 -11.56 0.67 -26.63
C LYS A 87 -10.98 1.17 -27.96
N PRO A 88 -11.43 0.66 -29.12
CA PRO A 88 -11.00 1.20 -30.41
C PRO A 88 -11.24 2.71 -30.57
N ALA A 89 -12.24 3.25 -29.86
CA ALA A 89 -12.54 4.68 -29.81
C ALA A 89 -11.49 5.50 -29.02
N ASP A 90 -10.67 4.88 -28.17
CA ASP A 90 -9.61 5.58 -27.43
C ASP A 90 -8.34 5.77 -28.29
N CYS A 91 -8.26 5.05 -29.41
CA CYS A 91 -7.14 5.11 -30.35
C CYS A 91 -7.38 6.09 -31.52
N ILE A 92 -8.54 6.74 -31.59
CA ILE A 92 -8.82 7.74 -32.62
C ILE A 92 -8.34 9.12 -32.17
N VAL A 93 -7.50 9.75 -32.99
CA VAL A 93 -7.05 11.12 -32.75
C VAL A 93 -8.20 12.07 -33.06
N THR A 94 -8.54 12.93 -32.09
CA THR A 94 -9.51 14.01 -32.30
C THR A 94 -8.74 15.31 -32.52
N GLU A 95 -8.77 15.83 -33.75
CA GLU A 95 -8.21 17.16 -34.03
C GLU A 95 -9.01 18.21 -33.27
N THR A 96 -8.37 18.84 -32.30
CA THR A 96 -8.97 19.92 -31.50
C THR A 96 -8.00 21.06 -31.41
N ASP A 97 -8.45 22.26 -31.80
CA ASP A 97 -7.68 23.48 -31.61
C ASP A 97 -7.45 23.71 -30.12
N TYR A 98 -6.25 24.18 -29.78
CA TYR A 98 -5.96 24.52 -28.40
C TYR A 98 -6.85 25.66 -27.94
N ARG A 99 -7.41 25.51 -26.75
CA ARG A 99 -8.08 26.60 -26.04
C ARG A 99 -7.22 27.01 -24.87
N PHE A 100 -6.96 28.31 -24.74
CA PHE A 100 -6.15 28.81 -23.65
C PHE A 100 -6.81 28.53 -22.30
N GLY A 101 -5.97 28.27 -21.30
CA GLY A 101 -6.35 28.07 -19.92
C GLY A 101 -5.55 28.96 -18.97
N PRO A 102 -5.95 29.04 -17.69
CA PRO A 102 -5.23 29.79 -16.68
C PRO A 102 -3.79 29.30 -16.49
N GLY A 103 -2.81 30.20 -16.40
CA GLY A 103 -1.40 29.87 -16.26
C GLY A 103 -0.66 29.58 -17.58
N ASP A 104 -1.34 29.66 -18.73
CA ASP A 104 -0.68 29.61 -20.03
C ASP A 104 0.13 30.88 -20.29
N THR A 105 1.24 30.74 -21.01
CA THR A 105 2.05 31.86 -21.50
C THR A 105 1.82 32.04 -22.99
N VAL A 106 1.42 33.25 -23.36
CA VAL A 106 1.01 33.63 -24.71
C VAL A 106 1.89 34.77 -25.18
N ARG A 107 2.43 34.66 -26.38
CA ARG A 107 3.11 35.76 -27.08
C ARG A 107 2.12 36.50 -27.93
N ILE A 108 2.07 37.82 -27.77
CA ILE A 108 1.24 38.70 -28.57
C ILE A 108 2.16 39.56 -29.42
N TYR A 109 1.95 39.50 -30.73
CA TYR A 109 2.60 40.32 -31.74
C TYR A 109 1.56 41.31 -32.30
N VAL A 110 1.88 42.60 -32.27
CA VAL A 110 1.04 43.65 -32.88
C VAL A 110 1.93 44.57 -33.71
N PHE A 111 1.60 44.76 -34.98
CA PHE A 111 2.34 45.69 -35.83
C PHE A 111 1.95 47.14 -35.54
N GLU A 112 2.95 48.03 -35.42
CA GLU A 112 2.78 49.49 -35.29
C GLU A 112 1.99 49.99 -34.07
N LEU A 113 2.00 49.24 -32.96
CA LEU A 113 1.22 49.62 -31.77
C LEU A 113 1.69 50.94 -31.12
N PHE A 114 3.01 51.17 -31.04
CA PHE A 114 3.60 52.35 -30.40
C PHE A 114 4.26 53.33 -31.37
N GLN A 115 4.84 52.80 -32.44
CA GLN A 115 5.62 53.56 -33.42
C GLN A 115 5.35 52.97 -34.81
N GLU A 116 5.17 53.85 -35.79
CA GLU A 116 5.04 53.46 -37.19
C GLU A 116 6.29 52.68 -37.65
N GLY A 117 6.08 51.61 -38.42
CA GLY A 117 7.10 50.69 -38.88
C GLY A 117 7.69 49.72 -37.85
N VAL A 118 7.28 49.75 -36.57
CA VAL A 118 7.90 48.93 -35.51
C VAL A 118 6.91 47.89 -34.95
N PRO A 119 7.26 46.59 -34.93
CA PRO A 119 6.44 45.58 -34.30
C PRO A 119 6.54 45.67 -32.77
N PHE A 120 5.40 45.54 -32.10
CA PHE A 120 5.32 45.26 -30.69
C PHE A 120 5.24 43.74 -30.48
N THR A 121 6.04 43.22 -29.57
CA THR A 121 5.99 41.81 -29.19
C THR A 121 6.24 41.69 -27.71
N ASN A 122 5.31 41.06 -27.00
CA ASN A 122 5.46 40.82 -25.58
C ASN A 122 4.78 39.52 -25.16
N ASP A 123 5.27 38.96 -24.06
CA ASP A 123 4.80 37.70 -23.51
C ASP A 123 3.93 38.00 -22.29
N TYR A 124 2.73 37.43 -22.28
CA TYR A 124 1.78 37.58 -21.20
C TYR A 124 1.34 36.24 -20.66
N THR A 125 1.06 36.19 -19.36
CA THR A 125 0.53 35.00 -18.71
C THR A 125 -0.97 35.17 -18.46
N VAL A 126 -1.74 34.14 -18.79
CA VAL A 126 -3.16 34.07 -18.48
C VAL A 126 -3.32 33.96 -16.97
N THR A 127 -4.03 34.91 -16.37
CA THR A 127 -4.30 34.92 -14.92
C THR A 127 -5.21 33.75 -14.52
N GLU A 128 -5.30 33.45 -13.22
CA GLU A 128 -6.22 32.44 -12.67
C GLU A 128 -7.69 32.69 -13.06
N THR A 129 -8.06 33.95 -13.29
CA THR A 129 -9.40 34.34 -13.76
C THR A 129 -9.63 34.12 -15.25
N GLY A 130 -8.63 33.61 -15.99
CA GLY A 130 -8.72 33.38 -17.43
C GLY A 130 -8.48 34.61 -18.30
N LYS A 131 -7.95 35.69 -17.72
CA LYS A 131 -7.76 36.98 -18.39
C LYS A 131 -6.29 37.30 -18.59
N ILE A 132 -6.00 38.09 -19.62
CA ILE A 132 -4.67 38.66 -19.90
C ILE A 132 -4.74 40.17 -19.69
N SER A 133 -3.76 40.72 -19.00
CA SER A 133 -3.64 42.18 -18.80
C SER A 133 -2.56 42.73 -19.72
N ILE A 134 -2.98 43.47 -20.74
CA ILE A 134 -2.11 44.13 -21.71
C ILE A 134 -2.15 45.63 -21.40
N PRO A 135 -1.08 46.27 -20.91
CA PRO A 135 -1.12 47.67 -20.48
C PRO A 135 -1.68 48.65 -21.52
N GLU A 136 -1.47 48.35 -22.80
CA GLU A 136 -1.83 49.19 -23.94
C GLU A 136 -3.31 49.04 -24.37
N ILE A 137 -3.92 47.88 -24.08
CA ILE A 137 -5.25 47.48 -24.56
C ILE A 137 -6.25 47.38 -23.40
N GLY A 138 -5.77 46.97 -22.23
CA GLY A 138 -6.55 46.66 -21.04
C GLY A 138 -6.60 45.16 -20.77
N VAL A 139 -7.69 44.73 -20.13
CA VAL A 139 -7.90 43.34 -19.74
C VAL A 139 -8.72 42.62 -20.79
N VAL A 140 -8.19 41.53 -21.34
CA VAL A 140 -8.82 40.70 -22.39
C VAL A 140 -9.11 39.31 -21.83
N GLU A 141 -10.27 38.75 -22.15
CA GLU A 141 -10.60 37.36 -21.81
C GLU A 141 -9.91 36.41 -22.79
N ALA A 142 -9.12 35.46 -22.28
CA ALA A 142 -8.37 34.52 -23.10
C ALA A 142 -8.80 33.07 -22.87
N ALA A 143 -9.25 32.73 -21.66
CA ALA A 143 -9.64 31.38 -21.32
C ALA A 143 -10.78 30.88 -22.23
N GLY A 144 -10.62 29.67 -22.75
CA GLY A 144 -11.59 29.06 -23.66
C GLY A 144 -11.48 29.51 -25.12
N LEU A 145 -10.74 30.58 -25.42
CA LEU A 145 -10.51 31.04 -26.79
C LEU A 145 -9.38 30.25 -27.45
N THR A 146 -9.48 30.08 -28.77
CA THR A 146 -8.37 29.63 -29.61
C THR A 146 -7.41 30.79 -29.92
N GLU A 147 -6.23 30.50 -30.47
CA GLU A 147 -5.28 31.52 -30.96
C GLU A 147 -5.98 32.51 -31.90
N THR A 148 -6.70 32.00 -32.90
CA THR A 148 -7.44 32.79 -33.89
C THR A 148 -8.57 33.63 -33.28
N GLN A 149 -9.26 33.10 -32.27
CA GLN A 149 -10.32 33.83 -31.57
C GLN A 149 -9.77 34.95 -30.70
N LEU A 150 -8.64 34.71 -30.02
CA LEU A 150 -7.97 35.73 -29.23
C LEU A 150 -7.35 36.82 -30.11
N GLU A 151 -6.79 36.46 -31.27
CA GLU A 151 -6.35 37.42 -32.30
C GLU A 151 -7.49 38.34 -32.74
N GLU A 152 -8.66 37.77 -33.02
CA GLU A 152 -9.86 38.52 -33.40
C GLU A 152 -10.30 39.49 -32.31
N GLU A 153 -10.39 39.03 -31.07
CA GLU A 153 -10.75 39.89 -29.93
C GLU A 153 -9.80 41.07 -29.76
N ILE A 154 -8.48 40.80 -29.77
CA ILE A 154 -7.47 41.87 -29.65
C ILE A 154 -7.58 42.85 -30.82
N ARG A 155 -7.82 42.36 -32.04
CA ARG A 155 -8.00 43.21 -33.22
C ARG A 155 -9.24 44.09 -33.11
N GLN A 156 -10.34 43.56 -32.59
CA GLN A 156 -11.59 44.31 -32.38
C GLN A 156 -11.45 45.39 -31.32
N ILE A 157 -10.66 45.16 -30.27
CA ILE A 157 -10.42 46.17 -29.24
C ILE A 157 -9.52 47.30 -29.77
N LEU A 158 -8.53 46.97 -30.60
CA LEU A 158 -7.61 47.94 -31.20
C LEU A 158 -8.25 48.75 -32.35
N SER A 159 -9.21 48.17 -33.06
CA SER A 159 -9.88 48.81 -34.20
C SER A 159 -11.23 49.42 -33.80
N PRO A 160 -11.59 50.63 -34.25
CA PRO A 160 -10.79 51.62 -34.99
C PRO A 160 -10.16 52.70 -34.09
N SER A 161 -10.28 52.55 -32.77
CA SER A 161 -9.90 53.57 -31.78
C SER A 161 -8.39 53.81 -31.70
N VAL A 162 -7.58 52.79 -31.96
CA VAL A 162 -6.11 52.84 -31.85
C VAL A 162 -5.45 52.70 -33.22
N LEU A 163 -5.85 51.69 -34.00
CA LEU A 163 -5.29 51.38 -35.32
C LEU A 163 -6.40 51.10 -36.33
N ARG A 164 -6.19 51.51 -37.59
CA ARG A 164 -7.19 51.30 -38.66
C ARG A 164 -7.30 49.84 -39.09
N ASP A 165 -6.16 49.16 -39.23
CA ASP A 165 -6.06 47.75 -39.63
C ASP A 165 -4.87 47.09 -38.89
N PRO A 166 -5.02 46.77 -37.59
CA PRO A 166 -3.93 46.21 -36.81
C PRO A 166 -3.63 44.76 -37.23
N LEU A 167 -2.38 44.49 -37.61
CA LEU A 167 -1.89 43.14 -37.80
C LEU A 167 -1.52 42.55 -36.42
N VAL A 168 -2.35 41.62 -35.96
CA VAL A 168 -2.19 40.92 -34.67
C VAL A 168 -1.89 39.45 -34.93
N SER A 169 -0.94 38.89 -34.18
CA SER A 169 -0.73 37.45 -34.11
C SER A 169 -0.53 37.01 -32.66
N VAL A 170 -1.12 35.87 -32.31
CA VAL A 170 -1.07 35.29 -30.98
C VAL A 170 -0.46 33.90 -31.09
N THR A 171 0.50 33.57 -30.22
CA THR A 171 1.14 32.26 -30.22
C THR A 171 1.25 31.72 -28.81
N LEU A 172 0.85 30.47 -28.60
CA LEU A 172 1.10 29.76 -27.36
C LEU A 172 2.61 29.46 -27.21
N LEU A 173 3.24 29.99 -26.16
CA LEU A 173 4.64 29.66 -25.83
C LEU A 173 4.74 28.46 -24.88
N GLY A 174 3.80 28.34 -23.95
CA GLY A 174 3.80 27.29 -22.96
C GLY A 174 2.44 27.14 -22.32
N SER A 175 2.05 25.89 -22.05
CA SER A 175 0.79 25.57 -21.41
C SER A 175 1.04 24.78 -20.13
N GLN A 176 0.31 25.12 -19.08
CA GLN A 176 0.28 24.33 -17.84
C GLN A 176 -0.77 23.22 -17.88
N HIS A 177 -1.66 23.24 -18.88
CA HIS A 177 -2.75 22.27 -19.07
C HIS A 177 -2.38 21.13 -20.00
N ARG A 178 -1.47 21.36 -20.96
CA ARG A 178 -0.94 20.34 -21.86
C ARG A 178 0.19 19.56 -21.22
N VAL A 179 -0.14 18.76 -20.21
CA VAL A 179 0.84 17.95 -19.48
C VAL A 179 0.33 16.54 -19.25
N PHE A 180 1.25 15.61 -19.09
CA PHE A 180 0.99 14.27 -18.56
C PHE A 180 2.03 13.93 -17.49
N SER A 181 1.70 12.98 -16.63
CA SER A 181 2.60 12.49 -15.59
C SER A 181 2.83 11.01 -15.76
N ILE A 182 4.10 10.60 -15.72
CA ILE A 182 4.47 9.19 -15.66
C ILE A 182 4.94 8.91 -14.24
N LEU A 183 4.33 7.89 -13.64
CA LEU A 183 4.65 7.41 -12.29
C LEU A 183 5.07 5.94 -12.35
N GLY A 184 5.84 5.52 -11.36
CA GLY A 184 6.30 4.13 -11.20
C GLY A 184 7.78 3.93 -11.56
N ASP A 185 8.31 2.80 -11.10
CA ASP A 185 9.74 2.47 -11.19
C ASP A 185 10.14 1.83 -12.54
N ALA A 186 9.15 1.59 -13.42
CA ALA A 186 9.35 0.95 -14.71
C ALA A 186 10.06 1.86 -15.74
N VAL A 187 10.06 3.18 -15.52
CA VAL A 187 10.69 4.17 -16.40
C VAL A 187 11.90 4.83 -15.71
N PRO A 188 12.98 5.16 -16.45
CA PRO A 188 14.15 5.81 -15.89
C PRO A 188 13.88 7.20 -15.30
N ALA A 189 12.98 7.96 -15.92
CA ALA A 189 12.65 9.33 -15.53
C ALA A 189 11.14 9.46 -15.29
N PRO A 190 10.62 9.08 -14.12
CA PRO A 190 9.26 9.42 -13.73
C PRO A 190 9.17 10.94 -13.50
N GLY A 191 8.06 11.55 -13.91
CA GLY A 191 7.91 12.99 -13.83
C GLY A 191 6.75 13.55 -14.64
N ARG A 192 6.65 14.88 -14.63
CA ARG A 192 5.66 15.64 -15.40
C ARG A 192 6.29 16.12 -16.70
N TYR A 193 5.60 15.89 -17.80
CA TYR A 193 6.03 16.20 -19.16
C TYR A 193 4.98 17.02 -19.88
N GLY A 194 5.41 17.85 -20.83
CA GLY A 194 4.51 18.62 -21.69
C GLY A 194 4.03 17.82 -22.90
N ILE A 195 2.81 18.11 -23.36
CA ILE A 195 2.22 17.56 -24.58
C ILE A 195 2.42 18.60 -25.71
N PRO A 196 3.35 18.37 -26.66
CA PRO A 196 3.68 19.37 -27.67
C PRO A 196 2.62 19.50 -28.77
N ARG A 197 1.84 18.45 -29.02
CA ARG A 197 0.86 18.37 -30.12
C ARG A 197 -0.32 17.48 -29.74
N TYR A 198 -1.46 17.64 -30.41
CA TYR A 198 -2.71 16.94 -30.08
C TYR A 198 -2.67 15.44 -30.41
N ASP A 199 -1.85 15.01 -31.36
CA ASP A 199 -1.67 13.61 -31.80
C ASP A 199 -0.57 12.87 -31.02
N TYR A 200 -0.24 13.34 -29.81
CA TYR A 200 0.82 12.77 -28.99
C TYR A 200 0.43 11.40 -28.44
N ARG A 201 1.27 10.39 -28.67
CA ARG A 201 0.96 8.98 -28.37
C ARG A 201 1.59 8.52 -27.06
N LEU A 202 0.99 7.51 -26.43
CA LEU A 202 1.55 6.85 -25.24
C LEU A 202 2.97 6.32 -25.50
N THR A 203 3.24 5.80 -26.71
CA THR A 203 4.59 5.35 -27.11
C THR A 203 5.61 6.48 -27.11
N ASP A 204 5.22 7.67 -27.58
CA ASP A 204 6.08 8.86 -27.63
C ASP A 204 6.31 9.41 -26.22
N ALA A 205 5.27 9.38 -25.39
CA ALA A 205 5.33 9.73 -23.97
C ALA A 205 6.34 8.86 -23.22
N LEU A 206 6.27 7.54 -23.39
CA LEU A 206 7.20 6.59 -22.78
C LEU A 206 8.64 6.78 -23.31
N ALA A 207 8.80 7.00 -24.61
CA ALA A 207 10.11 7.27 -25.20
C ALA A 207 10.75 8.54 -24.61
N THR A 208 9.95 9.57 -24.35
CA THR A 208 10.41 10.83 -23.73
C THR A 208 10.87 10.63 -22.28
N ALA A 209 10.30 9.68 -21.55
CA ALA A 209 10.74 9.29 -20.21
C ALA A 209 11.93 8.30 -20.18
N GLY A 210 12.49 7.96 -21.35
CA GLY A 210 13.63 7.03 -21.47
C GLY A 210 13.24 5.59 -21.77
N GLY A 211 11.98 5.33 -22.11
CA GLY A 211 11.45 4.00 -22.39
C GLY A 211 11.22 3.15 -21.14
N ILE A 212 10.76 1.92 -21.35
CA ILE A 212 10.55 0.95 -20.26
C ILE A 212 11.89 0.23 -20.02
N SER A 213 12.48 0.43 -18.84
CA SER A 213 13.77 -0.17 -18.49
C SER A 213 13.63 -1.50 -17.74
N GLN A 214 12.47 -1.74 -17.13
CA GLN A 214 12.22 -2.93 -16.33
C GLN A 214 11.78 -4.12 -17.19
N PHE A 215 12.45 -5.25 -17.00
CA PHE A 215 12.04 -6.52 -17.58
C PHE A 215 10.87 -7.07 -16.73
N ASN A 216 9.71 -7.34 -17.35
CA ASN A 216 8.44 -7.77 -16.72
C ASN A 216 7.43 -6.66 -16.36
N VAL A 217 7.19 -5.71 -17.27
CA VAL A 217 6.02 -4.82 -17.21
C VAL A 217 4.91 -5.40 -18.08
N SER A 218 3.83 -5.88 -17.46
CA SER A 218 2.70 -6.49 -18.18
C SER A 218 1.61 -5.50 -18.54
N TYR A 219 1.43 -4.45 -17.72
CA TYR A 219 0.32 -3.49 -17.86
C TYR A 219 0.81 -2.05 -17.70
N ILE A 220 0.19 -1.15 -18.45
CA ILE A 220 0.34 0.31 -18.33
C ILE A 220 -1.07 0.87 -18.17
N TYR A 221 -1.27 1.64 -17.10
CA TYR A 221 -2.55 2.28 -16.80
C TYR A 221 -2.50 3.74 -17.26
N VAL A 222 -3.60 4.21 -17.85
CA VAL A 222 -3.80 5.61 -18.27
C VAL A 222 -5.09 6.09 -17.60
N SER A 223 -5.04 7.23 -16.92
CA SER A 223 -6.14 7.84 -16.17
C SER A 223 -6.29 9.32 -16.51
#